data_AF-A0A1C5Z271-F1
#
_entry.id   AF-A0A1C5Z271-F1
#
_cell.length_a   1.000
_cell.length_b   1.000
_cell.length_c   1.000
_cell.angle_alpha   90.00
_cell.angle_beta   90.00
_cell.angle_gamma   90.00
#
_symmetry.space_group_name_H-M   'P 1'
#
loop_
_entity.id
_entity.type
_entity.pdbx_description
1 polymer ?
#
loop_
_entity_poly.entity_id
_entity_poly.type
_entity_poly.pdbx_seq_one_letter_code
_entity_poly.pdbx_strand_id
1 'polypeptide(L)'
;MKVFRKKKREIIIDGHAFSWIVNETATHVKVRCYSLKSTYIEVIFNWGIATWAINFYQPSVVSTMIQYAIKLGWKYQLKNQIIVVPANESEQWAKDAGIIIDCN
;
A
#
# COMPACT_ATOMS: atom_id res chain seq x y z
N MET A 1 -27.85 -6.22 4.60
CA MET A 1 -26.72 -5.28 4.47
C MET A 1 -25.82 -5.77 3.35
N LYS A 2 -25.76 -5.07 2.19
CA LYS A 2 -24.93 -5.49 1.06
C LYS A 2 -23.48 -5.16 1.40
N VAL A 3 -22.74 -6.14 1.94
CA VAL A 3 -21.31 -5.98 2.25
C VAL A 3 -20.59 -5.68 0.94
N PHE A 4 -20.15 -4.44 0.76
CA PHE A 4 -19.31 -4.06 -0.37
C PHE A 4 -18.09 -4.98 -0.35
N ARG A 5 -18.05 -5.98 -1.24
CA ARG A 5 -16.93 -6.92 -1.32
C ARG A 5 -15.69 -6.09 -1.64
N LYS A 6 -14.71 -6.11 -0.73
CA LYS A 6 -13.40 -5.51 -0.96
C LYS A 6 -12.88 -5.99 -2.31
N LYS A 7 -12.72 -5.07 -3.25
CA LYS A 7 -12.26 -5.40 -4.61
C LYS A 7 -10.77 -5.67 -4.56
N LYS A 8 -10.38 -6.94 -4.69
CA LYS A 8 -9.00 -7.36 -4.93
C LYS A 8 -8.61 -6.92 -6.34
N ARG A 9 -7.45 -6.29 -6.47
CA ARG A 9 -6.84 -5.88 -7.73
C ARG A 9 -5.49 -6.57 -7.87
N GLU A 10 -5.00 -6.72 -9.10
CA GLU A 10 -3.79 -7.48 -9.39
C GLU A 10 -2.85 -6.69 -10.30
N ILE A 11 -1.55 -6.79 -10.04
CA ILE A 11 -0.48 -6.11 -10.78
C ILE A 11 0.71 -7.06 -10.87
N ILE A 12 1.46 -6.97 -11.98
CA ILE A 12 2.71 -7.71 -12.15
C ILE A 12 3.86 -6.71 -12.04
N ILE A 13 4.82 -7.00 -11.16
CA ILE A 13 6.04 -6.20 -10.97
C ILE A 13 7.21 -7.17 -11.06
N ASP A 14 8.17 -6.89 -11.95
CA ASP A 14 9.35 -7.73 -12.18
C ASP A 14 9.03 -9.23 -12.33
N GLY A 15 8.01 -9.54 -13.14
CA GLY A 15 7.54 -10.90 -13.40
C GLY A 15 6.81 -11.58 -12.24
N HIS A 16 6.62 -10.91 -11.11
CA HIS A 16 5.90 -11.44 -9.95
C HIS A 16 4.50 -10.83 -9.84
N ALA A 17 3.51 -11.70 -9.63
CA ALA A 17 2.14 -11.29 -9.42
C ALA A 17 1.94 -10.82 -7.96
N PHE A 18 1.41 -9.61 -7.83
CA PHE A 18 0.96 -9.04 -6.57
C PHE A 18 -0.52 -8.75 -6.66
N SER A 19 -1.15 -8.68 -5.49
CA SER A 19 -2.52 -8.22 -5.40
C SER A 19 -2.71 -7.24 -4.27
N TRP A 20 -3.59 -6.26 -4.44
CA TRP A 20 -3.83 -5.27 -3.40
C TRP A 20 -5.30 -5.02 -3.16
N ILE A 21 -5.56 -4.57 -1.93
CA ILE A 21 -6.87 -4.19 -1.45
C ILE A 21 -6.73 -2.84 -0.79
N VAL A 22 -7.61 -1.92 -1.16
CA VAL A 22 -7.78 -0.63 -0.50
C VAL A 22 -9.03 -0.73 0.38
N ASN A 23 -8.89 -0.34 1.64
CA ASN A 23 -9.98 -0.29 2.60
C ASN A 23 -10.05 1.10 3.21
N GLU A 24 -11.00 1.88 2.74
CA GLU A 24 -11.28 3.23 3.23
C GLU A 24 -12.28 3.16 4.38
N THR A 25 -12.02 3.92 5.43
CA THR A 25 -12.91 4.12 6.56
C THR A 25 -13.10 5.62 6.79
N ALA A 26 -13.93 6.01 7.76
CA ALA A 26 -14.12 7.42 8.08
C ALA A 26 -12.85 8.12 8.61
N THR A 27 -11.87 7.37 9.13
CA THR A 27 -10.68 7.95 9.79
C THR A 27 -9.38 7.71 9.04
N HIS A 28 -9.30 6.62 8.29
CA HIS A 28 -8.07 6.22 7.62
C HIS A 28 -8.34 5.40 6.36
N VAL A 29 -7.33 5.37 5.49
CA VAL A 29 -7.20 4.44 4.37
C VAL A 29 -6.17 3.38 4.72
N LYS A 30 -6.53 2.12 4.49
CA LYS A 30 -5.61 0.99 4.63
C LYS A 30 -5.36 0.38 3.27
N VAL A 31 -4.10 0.40 2.83
CA VAL A 31 -3.66 -0.25 1.60
C VAL A 31 -2.87 -1.48 1.97
N ARG A 32 -3.34 -2.65 1.54
CA ARG A 32 -2.66 -3.92 1.79
C ARG A 32 -2.29 -4.58 0.48
N CYS A 33 -1.01 -4.84 0.28
CA CYS A 33 -0.47 -5.48 -0.91
C CYS A 33 0.10 -6.85 -0.54
N TYR A 34 -0.41 -7.88 -1.17
CA TYR A 34 -0.07 -9.28 -0.98
C TYR A 34 0.82 -9.77 -2.11
N SER A 35 1.90 -10.46 -1.77
CA SER A 35 2.61 -11.34 -2.70
C SER A 35 2.14 -12.79 -2.56
N LEU A 36 1.90 -13.23 -1.32
CA LEU A 36 1.31 -14.53 -0.98
C LEU A 36 0.18 -14.33 0.03
N LYS A 37 -0.59 -15.38 0.29
CA LYS A 37 -1.72 -15.32 1.24
C LYS A 37 -1.32 -14.83 2.65
N SER A 38 -0.13 -15.19 3.13
CA SER A 38 0.40 -14.78 4.44
C SER A 38 1.57 -13.79 4.37
N THR A 39 1.83 -13.22 3.19
CA THR A 39 2.95 -12.30 2.97
C THR A 39 2.43 -11.02 2.34
N TYR A 40 2.44 -9.95 3.13
CA TYR A 40 1.88 -8.68 2.71
C TYR A 40 2.58 -7.50 3.36
N ILE A 41 2.50 -6.36 2.67
CA ILE A 41 2.73 -5.05 3.26
C ILE A 41 1.37 -4.40 3.50
N GLU A 42 1.24 -3.71 4.63
CA GLU A 42 0.09 -2.91 4.98
C GLU A 42 0.56 -1.51 5.33
N VAL A 43 0.00 -0.50 4.68
CA VAL A 43 0.26 0.90 4.99
C VAL A 43 -1.05 1.56 5.35
N ILE A 44 -1.08 2.21 6.50
CA ILE A 44 -2.26 2.89 7.03
C ILE A 44 -2.03 4.39 6.89
N PHE A 45 -2.89 5.08 6.15
CA PHE A 45 -2.84 6.53 5.98
C PHE A 45 -4.01 7.17 6.73
N ASN A 46 -3.73 8.15 7.58
CA ASN A 46 -4.80 9.00 8.11
C ASN A 46 -5.29 9.92 6.99
N TRP A 47 -6.57 10.30 7.03
CA TRP A 47 -7.08 11.35 6.15
C TRP A 47 -6.45 12.69 6.55
N GLY A 48 -5.49 13.14 5.75
CA GLY A 48 -4.79 14.42 5.86
C GLY A 48 -4.57 15.01 4.48
N ILE A 49 -4.20 16.29 4.39
CA ILE A 49 -4.13 17.08 3.14
C ILE A 49 -3.39 16.31 2.03
N ALA A 50 -2.26 15.70 2.34
CA ALA A 50 -1.48 14.92 1.38
C ALA A 50 -2.19 13.61 0.94
N THR A 51 -2.83 12.89 1.86
CA THR A 51 -3.53 11.63 1.60
C THR A 51 -4.72 11.80 0.64
N TRP A 52 -5.41 12.94 0.68
CA TRP A 52 -6.55 13.23 -0.22
C TRP A 52 -6.14 13.27 -1.70
N ALA A 53 -4.89 13.61 -2.00
CA ALA A 53 -4.37 13.68 -3.36
C ALA A 53 -3.90 12.32 -3.90
N ILE A 54 -3.78 11.29 -3.06
CA ILE A 54 -3.22 10.00 -3.45
C ILE A 54 -4.33 9.07 -3.98
N ASN A 55 -4.21 8.66 -5.24
CA ASN A 55 -5.09 7.64 -5.80
C ASN A 55 -4.56 6.22 -5.52
N PHE A 56 -4.93 5.65 -4.38
CA PHE A 56 -4.55 4.28 -3.98
C PHE A 56 -5.10 3.16 -4.89
N TYR A 57 -6.02 3.50 -5.79
CA TYR A 57 -6.53 2.57 -6.81
C TYR A 57 -5.67 2.53 -8.06
N GLN A 58 -4.75 3.48 -8.22
CA GLN A 58 -3.86 3.55 -9.36
C GLN A 58 -2.73 2.51 -9.23
N PRO A 59 -2.51 1.65 -10.25
CA PRO A 59 -1.45 0.65 -10.21
C PRO A 59 -0.05 1.24 -10.02
N SER A 60 0.23 2.44 -10.55
CA SER A 60 1.53 3.09 -10.40
C SER A 60 1.87 3.42 -8.95
N VAL A 61 0.92 3.99 -8.19
CA VAL A 61 1.09 4.29 -6.76
C VAL A 61 1.43 3.02 -5.99
N VAL A 62 0.66 1.96 -6.21
CA VAL A 62 0.86 0.66 -5.54
C VAL A 62 2.17 0.00 -5.97
N SER A 63 2.56 0.13 -7.23
CA SER A 63 3.85 -0.36 -7.72
C SER A 63 5.00 0.32 -6.99
N THR A 64 4.95 1.65 -6.84
CA THR A 64 5.94 2.42 -6.08
C THR A 64 6.01 1.95 -4.62
N MET A 65 4.86 1.73 -3.98
CA MET A 65 4.81 1.20 -2.61
C MET A 65 5.51 -0.17 -2.50
N ILE A 66 5.21 -1.09 -3.41
CA ILE A 66 5.78 -2.43 -3.40
C ILE A 66 7.29 -2.39 -3.66
N GLN A 67 7.73 -1.64 -4.68
CA GLN A 67 9.15 -1.51 -5.00
C GLN A 67 9.93 -0.88 -3.86
N TYR A 68 9.38 0.13 -3.19
CA TYR A 68 10.02 0.73 -2.03
C TYR A 68 10.12 -0.25 -0.86
N ALA A 69 9.07 -1.03 -0.58
CA ALA A 69 9.13 -2.07 0.44
C ALA A 69 10.20 -3.14 0.12
N ILE A 70 10.32 -3.55 -1.16
CA ILE A 70 11.38 -4.47 -1.61
C ILE A 70 12.76 -3.86 -1.36
N LYS A 71 12.96 -2.57 -1.68
CA LYS A 71 14.20 -1.83 -1.44
C LYS A 71 14.56 -1.76 0.06
N LEU A 72 13.57 -1.67 0.93
CA LEU A 72 13.74 -1.73 2.40
C LEU A 72 14.02 -3.15 2.94
N GLY A 73 14.07 -4.16 2.07
CA GLY A 73 14.40 -5.54 2.44
C GLY A 73 13.20 -6.46 2.66
N TRP A 74 12.00 -6.08 2.20
CA TRP A 74 10.83 -6.97 2.26
C TRP A 74 11.05 -8.24 1.42
N LYS A 75 11.08 -9.39 2.08
CA LYS A 75 11.28 -10.71 1.44
C LYS A 75 9.95 -11.29 0.93
N TYR A 76 9.34 -10.63 -0.05
CA TYR A 76 7.99 -10.95 -0.55
C TYR A 76 7.77 -12.40 -1.02
N GLN A 77 8.83 -13.11 -1.43
CA GLN A 77 8.78 -14.51 -1.86
C GLN A 77 8.68 -15.52 -0.70
N LEU A 78 9.01 -15.11 0.53
CA LEU A 78 8.95 -15.98 1.70
C LEU A 78 7.58 -15.90 2.36
N LYS A 79 7.12 -16.98 2.99
CA LYS A 79 5.87 -16.99 3.77
C LYS A 79 6.00 -16.17 5.05
N ASN A 80 4.86 -15.66 5.53
CA ASN A 80 4.73 -14.96 6.82
C ASN A 80 5.57 -13.69 6.93
N GLN A 81 5.88 -13.04 5.79
CA GLN A 81 6.58 -11.76 5.79
C GLN A 81 5.55 -10.64 5.81
N ILE A 82 5.36 -10.05 6.98
CA ILE A 82 4.36 -9.01 7.22
C ILE A 82 5.09 -7.73 7.59
N ILE A 83 4.84 -6.66 6.84
CA ILE A 83 5.26 -5.30 7.19
C ILE A 83 4.02 -4.47 7.39
N VAL A 84 3.92 -3.81 8.54
CA VAL A 84 2.84 -2.86 8.84
C VAL A 84 3.47 -1.51 9.09
N VAL A 85 3.13 -0.53 8.25
CA VAL A 85 3.52 0.86 8.42
C VAL A 85 2.33 1.59 9.07
N PRO A 86 2.46 2.01 10.34
CA PRO A 86 1.39 2.68 11.06
C PRO A 86 1.20 4.13 10.57
N ALA A 87 0.07 4.73 10.93
CA ALA A 87 -0.34 6.02 10.37
C ALA A 87 0.54 7.22 10.78
N ASN A 88 1.26 7.12 11.90
CA ASN A 88 2.24 8.12 12.34
C ASN A 88 3.50 8.15 11.47
N GLU A 89 3.78 7.08 10.73
CA GLU A 89 5.00 6.94 9.92
C GLU A 89 4.69 6.88 8.41
N SER A 90 3.42 6.70 8.03
CA SER A 90 3.03 6.46 6.64
C SER A 90 3.21 7.68 5.74
N GLU A 91 3.07 8.90 6.26
CA GLU A 91 3.32 10.13 5.49
C GLU A 91 4.80 10.23 5.10
N GLN A 92 5.71 10.13 6.08
CA GLN A 92 7.14 10.16 5.79
C GLN A 92 7.54 9.01 4.88
N TRP A 93 7.04 7.80 5.15
CA TRP A 93 7.30 6.63 4.30
C TRP A 93 6.84 6.86 2.85
N ALA A 94 5.69 7.50 2.64
CA ALA A 94 5.18 7.82 1.31
C ALA A 94 5.96 8.95 0.63
N LYS A 95 6.49 9.92 1.38
CA LYS A 95 7.44 10.92 0.87
C LYS A 95 8.75 10.26 0.42
N ASP A 96 9.32 9.39 1.25
CA ASP A 96 10.55 8.66 0.94
C ASP A 96 10.40 7.73 -0.27
N ALA A 97 9.20 7.14 -0.42
CA ALA A 97 8.82 6.35 -1.58
C ALA A 97 8.59 7.20 -2.85
N GLY A 98 8.49 8.53 -2.74
CA GLY A 98 8.17 9.43 -3.85
C GLY A 98 6.71 9.39 -4.30
N ILE A 99 5.79 8.97 -3.43
CA ILE A 99 4.34 8.90 -3.71
C ILE A 99 3.68 10.26 -3.49
N ILE A 100 4.13 10.98 -2.47
CA ILE A 100 3.70 12.35 -2.17
C ILE A 100 4.85 13.27 -2.56
N ILE A 101 4.55 14.29 -3.36
CA ILE A 101 5.46 15.39 -3.63
C ILE A 101 4.99 16.54 -2.73
N ASP A 102 5.89 17.10 -1.91
CA ASP A 102 5.57 18.29 -1.14
C ASP A 102 5.15 19.40 -2.12
N CYS A 103 3.87 19.75 -2.10
CA CYS A 103 3.39 20.99 -2.72
C CYS A 103 3.87 22.13 -1.83
N ASN A 104 5.08 22.64 -2.10
CA ASN A 104 5.49 23.98 -1.66
C ASN A 104 4.62 25.04 -2.34
#